data_AF-A0A7X7N8Q9-F1
#
_entry.id   AF-A0A7X7N8Q9-F1
#
_cell.length_a   1.000
_cell.length_b   1.000
_cell.length_c   1.000
_cell.angle_alpha   90.00
_cell.angle_beta   90.00
_cell.angle_gamma   90.00
#
_symmetry.space_group_name_H-M   'P 1'
#
loop_
_entity.id
_entity.type
_entity.pdbx_description
1 polymer ?
#
loop_
_entity_poly.entity_id
_entity_poly.type
_entity_poly.pdbx_seq_one_letter_code
_entity_poly.pdbx_strand_id
1 'polypeptide(L)'
;MISSYHREPLIDSLEYLTPEKLHEIKALARLPREKQRISREQMRSVIREICCGQYVTLGALAVLVNRKPKPLQAQYLSPMVKEKQLKLAFPSTPNDPRQAYITASTVSGKEQSK
;
A
#
# COMPACT_ATOMS: atom_id res chain seq x y z
N MET A 1 -19.36 18.37 -15.54
CA MET A 1 -18.23 18.94 -14.76
C MET A 1 -18.30 18.35 -13.36
N ILE A 2 -17.61 17.26 -13.09
CA ILE A 2 -17.49 16.71 -11.73
C ILE A 2 -16.02 16.78 -11.34
N SER A 3 -15.79 17.57 -10.30
CA SER A 3 -14.51 17.99 -9.76
C SER A 3 -13.63 16.79 -9.38
N SER A 4 -12.49 16.67 -10.04
CA SER A 4 -11.42 15.70 -9.78
C SER A 4 -10.73 16.00 -8.45
N TYR A 5 -11.40 15.75 -7.33
CA TYR A 5 -10.76 15.75 -6.01
C TYR A 5 -9.85 14.52 -5.88
N HIS A 6 -8.65 14.60 -6.43
CA HIS A 6 -7.56 13.70 -6.05
C HIS A 6 -7.05 14.11 -4.67
N ARG A 7 -7.72 13.62 -3.62
CA ARG A 7 -7.02 13.25 -2.38
C ARG A 7 -6.92 11.75 -2.43
N GLU A 8 -5.74 11.21 -2.67
CA GLU A 8 -5.56 9.76 -2.67
C GLU A 8 -6.12 9.16 -1.38
N PRO A 9 -7.01 8.16 -1.46
CA PRO A 9 -7.62 7.57 -0.28
C PRO A 9 -6.53 6.90 0.57
N LEU A 10 -6.53 7.18 1.87
CA LEU A 10 -5.71 6.48 2.85
C LEU A 10 -6.50 5.30 3.40
N ILE A 11 -5.98 4.11 3.16
CA ILE A 11 -6.50 2.85 3.68
C ILE A 11 -5.73 2.52 4.95
N ASP A 12 -6.27 3.00 6.07
CA ASP A 12 -5.79 2.63 7.39
C ASP A 12 -6.38 1.30 7.85
N SER A 13 -7.71 1.21 7.82
CA SER A 13 -8.45 0.06 8.34
C SER A 13 -9.49 -0.41 7.31
N LEU A 14 -9.36 -1.68 6.90
CA LEU A 14 -10.24 -2.31 5.90
C LEU A 14 -11.70 -2.42 6.36
N GLU A 15 -11.96 -2.27 7.66
CA GLU A 15 -13.29 -2.36 8.28
C GLU A 15 -14.22 -1.19 7.91
N TYR A 16 -13.66 -0.02 7.57
CA TYR A 16 -14.42 1.18 7.20
C TYR A 16 -14.53 1.37 5.69
N LEU A 17 -13.96 0.45 4.89
CA LEU A 17 -14.04 0.52 3.43
C LEU A 17 -15.40 0.03 2.94
N THR A 18 -15.89 0.64 1.85
CA THR A 18 -17.04 0.10 1.14
C THR A 18 -16.75 -1.33 0.68
N PRO A 19 -17.75 -2.23 0.70
CA PRO A 19 -17.56 -3.63 0.30
C PRO A 19 -17.05 -3.74 -1.14
N GLU A 20 -17.45 -2.83 -2.02
CA GLU A 20 -16.98 -2.72 -3.40
C GLU A 20 -15.46 -2.50 -3.44
N LYS A 21 -14.96 -1.49 -2.72
CA LYS A 21 -13.53 -1.16 -2.71
C LYS A 21 -12.69 -2.25 -2.07
N LEU A 22 -13.20 -2.83 -0.98
CA LEU A 22 -12.57 -3.96 -0.34
C LEU A 22 -12.49 -5.17 -1.27
N HIS A 23 -13.53 -5.42 -2.08
CA HIS A 23 -13.53 -6.50 -3.07
C HIS A 23 -12.51 -6.25 -4.19
N GLU A 24 -12.42 -5.02 -4.73
CA GLU A 24 -11.39 -4.64 -5.71
C GLU A 24 -9.97 -4.94 -5.20
N ILE A 25 -9.64 -4.46 -3.99
CA ILE A 25 -8.29 -4.60 -3.46
C ILE A 25 -8.00 -6.06 -3.09
N LYS A 26 -8.99 -6.80 -2.58
CA LYS A 26 -8.87 -8.25 -2.38
C LYS A 26 -8.65 -9.00 -3.70
N ALA A 27 -9.25 -8.55 -4.80
CA ALA A 27 -9.03 -9.14 -6.11
C ALA A 27 -7.58 -8.92 -6.59
N LEU A 28 -7.00 -7.75 -6.35
CA LEU A 28 -5.57 -7.49 -6.61
C LEU A 28 -4.67 -8.38 -5.74
N ALA A 29 -5.03 -8.54 -4.45
CA ALA A 29 -4.32 -9.40 -3.51
C ALA A 29 -4.66 -10.90 -3.66
N ARG A 30 -5.40 -11.30 -4.70
CA ARG A 30 -5.77 -12.71 -4.94
C ARG A 30 -4.56 -13.56 -5.29
N LEU A 31 -3.61 -13.01 -6.05
CA LEU A 31 -2.36 -13.68 -6.46
C LEU A 31 -1.55 -14.26 -5.28
N PRO A 32 -1.16 -13.47 -4.26
CA PRO A 32 -0.47 -13.98 -3.07
C PRO A 32 -1.31 -14.93 -2.21
N ARG A 33 -2.64 -14.88 -2.33
CA ARG A 33 -3.57 -15.73 -1.57
C ARG A 33 -3.77 -17.09 -2.21
N GLU A 34 -3.93 -17.15 -3.53
CA GLU A 34 -4.14 -18.40 -4.25
C GLU A 34 -2.85 -19.18 -4.46
N LYS A 35 -1.75 -18.48 -4.78
CA LYS A 35 -0.45 -19.12 -4.93
C LYS A 35 0.29 -19.12 -3.60
N GLN A 36 0.39 -20.29 -2.95
CA GLN A 36 1.18 -20.45 -1.72
C GLN A 36 2.66 -20.03 -1.90
N ARG A 37 3.22 -20.20 -3.10
CA ARG A 37 4.56 -19.76 -3.48
C ARG A 37 4.47 -18.73 -4.59
N ILE A 38 4.62 -17.46 -4.23
CA ILE A 38 4.87 -16.38 -5.20
C ILE A 38 6.31 -15.92 -5.12
N SER A 39 6.90 -15.63 -6.27
CA SER A 39 8.24 -15.04 -6.36
C SER A 39 8.25 -13.65 -5.74
N ARG A 40 9.43 -13.21 -5.28
CA ARG A 40 9.58 -11.88 -4.67
C ARG A 40 9.11 -10.76 -5.60
N GLU A 41 9.43 -10.86 -6.88
CA GLU A 41 9.01 -9.91 -7.92
C GLU A 41 7.49 -9.85 -8.10
N GLN A 42 6.82 -11.00 -8.09
CA GLN A 42 5.36 -11.06 -8.18
C GLN A 42 4.72 -10.39 -6.97
N MET A 43 5.25 -10.62 -5.76
CA MET A 43 4.77 -9.94 -4.57
C MET A 43 4.98 -8.43 -4.68
N ARG A 44 6.16 -7.97 -5.13
CA ARG A 44 6.44 -6.54 -5.36
C ARG A 44 5.46 -5.92 -6.35
N SER A 45 5.15 -6.60 -7.46
CA SER A 45 4.13 -6.14 -8.42
C SER A 45 2.76 -5.99 -7.77
N VAL A 46 2.30 -6.99 -7.02
CA VAL A 46 0.99 -6.92 -6.36
C VAL A 46 0.94 -5.78 -5.34
N ILE A 47 2.00 -5.60 -4.54
CA ILE A 47 2.11 -4.47 -3.61
C ILE A 47 2.03 -3.14 -4.36
N ARG A 48 2.74 -3.04 -5.49
CA ARG A 48 2.75 -1.83 -6.32
C ARG A 48 1.37 -1.50 -6.90
N GLU A 49 0.64 -2.51 -7.36
CA GLU A 49 -0.72 -2.35 -7.88
C GLU A 49 -1.70 -1.92 -6.77
N ILE A 50 -1.61 -2.55 -5.59
CA ILE A 50 -2.43 -2.18 -4.43
C ILE A 50 -2.14 -0.75 -3.96
N CYS A 51 -0.86 -0.37 -3.86
CA CYS A 51 -0.43 0.98 -3.48
C CYS A 51 -0.50 1.99 -4.63
N CYS A 52 -1.00 1.62 -5.80
CA CYS A 52 -1.11 2.53 -6.93
C CYS A 52 -2.28 3.50 -6.74
N GLY A 53 -2.00 4.81 -6.65
CA GLY A 53 -3.02 5.85 -6.51
C GLY A 53 -3.74 5.89 -5.16
N GLN A 54 -3.25 5.16 -4.15
CA GLN A 54 -3.82 5.14 -2.80
C GLN A 54 -2.74 4.84 -1.77
N TYR A 55 -2.86 5.45 -0.58
CA TYR A 55 -1.98 5.17 0.54
C TYR A 55 -2.50 3.96 1.29
N VAL A 56 -1.64 2.98 1.56
CA VAL A 56 -2.03 1.76 2.28
C VAL A 56 -1.13 1.58 3.49
N THR A 57 -1.71 1.44 4.67
CA THR A 57 -0.95 1.20 5.91
C THR A 57 -0.33 -0.19 5.90
N LEU A 58 0.75 -0.35 6.66
CA LEU A 58 1.42 -1.64 6.83
C LEU A 58 0.45 -2.73 7.31
N GLY A 59 -0.45 -2.38 8.22
CA GLY A 59 -1.47 -3.27 8.77
C GLY A 59 -2.45 -3.76 7.70
N ALA A 60 -3.05 -2.83 6.94
CA ALA A 60 -3.97 -3.18 5.85
C ALA A 60 -3.29 -4.07 4.81
N LEU A 61 -2.06 -3.73 4.41
CA LEU A 61 -1.29 -4.47 3.41
C LEU A 61 -1.01 -5.91 3.87
N ALA A 62 -0.61 -6.07 5.14
CA ALA A 62 -0.41 -7.37 5.78
C ALA A 62 -1.67 -8.25 5.76
N VAL A 63 -2.84 -7.67 6.05
CA VAL A 63 -4.13 -8.38 5.99
C VAL A 63 -4.50 -8.74 4.55
N LEU A 64 -4.27 -7.85 3.59
CA LEU A 64 -4.56 -8.07 2.18
C LEU A 64 -3.75 -9.25 1.62
N VAL A 65 -2.42 -9.25 1.80
CA VAL A 65 -1.55 -10.32 1.31
C VAL A 65 -1.50 -11.55 2.22
N ASN A 66 -2.23 -11.53 3.35
CA ASN A 66 -2.23 -12.58 4.37
C ASN A 66 -0.80 -12.95 4.84
N ARG A 67 -0.05 -11.93 5.29
CA ARG A 67 1.32 -12.04 5.82
C ARG A 67 1.48 -11.17 7.06
N LYS A 68 2.54 -11.40 7.84
CA LYS A 68 2.84 -10.58 9.02
C LYS A 68 3.43 -9.21 8.60
N PRO A 69 3.04 -8.11 9.26
CA PRO A 69 3.47 -6.75 8.88
C PRO A 69 4.99 -6.53 8.99
N LYS A 70 5.61 -6.86 10.13
CA LYS A 70 7.06 -6.69 10.34
C LYS A 70 7.94 -7.34 9.25
N PRO A 71 7.81 -8.65 8.95
CA PRO A 71 8.62 -9.27 7.90
C PRO A 71 8.25 -8.78 6.50
N LEU A 72 6.98 -8.44 6.24
CA LEU A 72 6.56 -7.86 4.96
C LEU A 72 7.27 -6.53 4.68
N GLN A 73 7.34 -5.67 5.71
CA GLN A 73 8.05 -4.40 5.64
C GLN A 73 9.54 -4.61 5.33
N ALA A 74 10.23 -5.42 6.14
CA ALA A 74 11.66 -5.62 5.99
C ALA A 74 12.04 -6.30 4.66
N GLN A 75 11.24 -7.27 4.20
CA GLN A 75 11.56 -8.06 3.00
C GLN A 75 11.16 -7.38 1.68
N TYR A 76 10.10 -6.58 1.67
CA TYR A 76 9.52 -6.01 0.44
C TYR A 76 9.44 -4.49 0.47
N LEU A 77 8.79 -3.88 1.48
CA LEU A 77 8.56 -2.44 1.49
C LEU A 77 9.86 -1.64 1.63
N SER A 78 10.73 -2.01 2.58
CA SER A 78 12.03 -1.35 2.81
C SER A 78 12.92 -1.34 1.56
N PRO A 79 13.16 -2.47 0.86
CA PRO A 79 13.92 -2.45 -0.39
C PRO A 79 13.19 -1.68 -1.51
N MET A 80 11.87 -1.79 -1.64
CA MET A 80 11.13 -1.04 -2.67
C MET A 80 11.15 0.48 -2.47
N VAL A 81 11.17 0.95 -1.21
CA VAL A 81 11.37 2.38 -0.89
C VAL A 81 12.78 2.82 -1.25
N LYS A 82 13.80 2.00 -0.94
CA LYS A 82 15.19 2.27 -1.35
C LYS A 82 15.35 2.31 -2.87
N GLU A 83 14.66 1.42 -3.58
CA GLU A 83 14.59 1.35 -5.06
C GLU A 83 13.71 2.46 -5.66
N LYS A 84 13.19 3.41 -4.86
CA LYS A 84 12.28 4.49 -5.29
C LYS A 84 11.01 4.03 -5.99
N GLN A 85 10.58 2.77 -5.77
CA GLN A 85 9.33 2.23 -6.30
C GLN A 85 8.14 2.59 -5.39
N LEU A 86 8.37 2.74 -4.09
CA LEU A 86 7.39 3.14 -3.09
C LEU A 86 7.84 4.41 -2.37
N LYS A 87 6.88 5.16 -1.83
CA LYS A 87 7.09 6.33 -0.96
C LYS A 87 6.38 6.12 0.37
N LEU A 88 6.97 6.71 1.41
CA LEU A 88 6.39 6.78 2.75
C LEU A 88 5.42 7.97 2.80
N ALA A 89 4.24 7.76 3.37
CA ALA A 89 3.31 8.84 3.67
C ALA A 89 3.85 9.75 4.79
N PHE A 90 4.47 9.14 5.81
CA PHE A 90 4.99 9.84 6.98
C PHE A 90 6.51 9.64 7.09
N PRO A 91 7.31 10.44 6.37
CA PRO A 91 8.78 10.32 6.44
C PRO A 91 9.34 10.67 7.81
N SER A 92 8.65 11.51 8.60
CA SER A 92 9.08 11.95 9.92
C SER A 92 9.10 10.83 10.97
N THR A 93 8.30 9.78 10.79
CA THR A 93 8.15 8.69 11.77
C THR A 93 8.20 7.31 11.08
N PRO A 94 9.40 6.81 10.72
CA PRO A 94 9.56 5.60 9.93
C PRO A 94 9.05 4.32 10.61
N ASN A 95 9.04 4.28 11.95
CA ASN A 95 8.60 3.14 12.76
C ASN A 95 7.16 3.27 13.27
N ASP A 96 6.40 4.26 12.80
CA ASP A 96 5.04 4.47 13.28
C ASP A 96 4.10 3.38 12.74
N PRO A 97 3.20 2.80 13.56
CA PRO A 97 2.19 1.86 13.08
C PRO A 97 1.23 2.47 12.04
N ARG A 98 1.07 3.81 12.02
CA ARG A 98 0.29 4.56 11.02
C ARG A 98 1.07 4.81 9.73
N GLN A 99 2.29 4.29 9.61
CA GLN A 99 3.07 4.41 8.37
C GLN A 99 2.30 3.79 7.20
N ALA A 100 2.08 4.60 6.17
CA ALA A 100 1.43 4.21 4.94
C ALA A 100 2.39 4.32 3.75
N TYR A 101 2.13 3.48 2.75
CA TYR A 101 2.97 3.32 1.58
C TYR A 101 2.14 3.59 0.33
N ILE A 102 2.72 4.34 -0.60
CA ILE A 102 2.14 4.61 -1.92
C ILE A 102 3.17 4.31 -3.01
N THR A 103 2.70 3.89 -4.18
CA THR A 103 3.57 3.70 -5.34
C THR A 103 4.09 5.04 -5.84
N ALA A 104 5.39 5.12 -6.12
CA ALA A 104 6.06 6.33 -6.58
C ALA A 104 5.70 6.77 -8.02
N SER A 105 4.67 6.16 -8.64
CA SER A 105 4.13 6.54 -9.95
C SER A 105 3.52 7.95 -9.86
N THR A 106 4.37 8.96 -9.97
CA THR A 106 4.07 10.35 -10.35
C THR A 106 2.85 11.04 -9.72
N VAL A 107 2.36 10.61 -8.56
CA VAL A 107 1.42 11.42 -7.78
C VAL A 107 2.22 12.35 -6.88
N SER A 108 2.27 13.59 -7.34
CA SER A 108 2.78 14.77 -6.66
C SER A 108 1.78 15.19 -5.59
N GLY A 109 1.96 14.70 -4.36
CA GLY A 109 1.34 15.26 -3.17
C GLY A 109 2.40 15.94 -2.31
N LYS A 110 2.63 17.23 -2.55
CA LYS A 110 3.20 18.12 -1.53
C LYS A 110 2.11 18.44 -0.49
N GLU A 111 2.55 18.88 0.68
CA GLU A 111 1.75 19.43 1.79
C GLU A 111 1.08 18.35 2.68
N GLN A 112 1.19 18.29 4.01
CA GLN A 112 1.35 19.33 5.03
C GLN A 112 2.00 18.74 6.30
N SER A 113 2.97 19.43 6.89
CA SER A 113 3.00 19.56 8.35
C SER A 113 3.45 20.98 8.68
N LYS A 114 2.46 21.74 9.17
CA LYS A 114 2.56 23.08 9.74
C LYS A 114 3.38 23.07 11.03
#